data_AF-A0AAD6CEB9-F1
#
_entry.id   AF-A0AAD6CEB9-F1
#
_cell.length_a   1.000
_cell.length_b   1.000
_cell.length_c   1.000
_cell.angle_alpha   90.00
_cell.angle_beta   90.00
_cell.angle_gamma   90.00
#
_symmetry.space_group_name_H-M   'P 1'
#
loop_
_entity.id
_entity.type
_entity.pdbx_description
1 polymer ?
#
loop_
_entity_poly.entity_id
_entity_poly.type
_entity_poly.pdbx_seq_one_letter_code
_entity_poly.pdbx_strand_id
1 'polypeptide(L)'
;MKQSQSLREACDNPDVLFALSETNLVSLIYQEFPEEIDRLRRAYSIRDPQGTPPESPSPSRIIYEEDYDEVNRTLVGFLALRWIHNAEYEVFIGSQSPELRLTRESFDWIRNYYSQVITDANTLYALSTSIIINDLGKDPELALDHQKITQEDISDLNHDHILLKACGSGLVSSLERHSTQERDDLLLGIEIGAFFNFGQLGQAENAPAALTSLFRMEDRPRSFQLRFMEQLLDIAGAAGHMDWTCAKKLNQPIFESYRNVYHACYSVISGTLDARQGYDHVLIRRAEYVHTKGFRRLKVESDQYERALMRLLCMGNVTTKEAAEIYESALNSLQPATKDAFVYALNVDGSVDEPAIQPTYAPALLSLIKTRTQLVAALEYLSRVMSVKSRVDSSAILVERSVLGVLKRHIESDEFRENPSILEDVEVPEDVVALTL
;
A
#
# COMPACT_ATOMS: atom_id res chain seq x y z
N MET A 1 17.45 21.89 32.96
CA MET A 1 16.95 21.78 31.58
C MET A 1 18.15 21.74 30.65
N LYS A 2 18.54 20.56 30.15
CA LYS A 2 19.47 20.47 29.03
C LYS A 2 18.71 20.94 27.79
N GLN A 3 19.35 21.71 26.91
CA GLN A 3 18.77 22.11 25.61
C GLN A 3 18.09 20.91 24.95
N SER A 4 16.82 21.08 24.53
CA SER A 4 16.13 20.06 23.74
C SER A 4 16.91 19.90 22.44
N GLN A 5 17.55 18.76 22.24
CA GLN A 5 18.22 18.41 20.98
C GLN A 5 17.13 18.26 19.91
N SER A 6 17.31 18.87 18.75
CA SER A 6 16.38 18.67 17.62
C SER A 6 16.45 17.25 17.08
N LEU A 7 15.41 16.78 16.37
CA LEU A 7 15.48 15.44 15.76
C LEU A 7 16.62 15.36 14.75
N ARG A 8 16.82 16.44 13.96
CA ARG A 8 17.90 16.52 12.98
C ARG A 8 19.27 16.32 13.61
N GLU A 9 19.56 16.98 14.73
CA GLU A 9 20.81 16.77 15.49
C GLU A 9 20.88 15.38 16.13
N ALA A 10 19.75 14.78 16.49
CA ALA A 10 19.73 13.43 17.04
C ALA A 10 20.03 12.37 15.98
N CYS A 11 19.70 12.61 14.70
CA CYS A 11 20.05 11.73 13.59
C CYS A 11 21.57 11.61 13.36
N ASP A 12 22.39 12.54 13.85
CA ASP A 12 23.86 12.43 13.81
C ASP A 12 24.40 11.26 14.64
N ASN A 13 23.60 10.76 15.59
CA ASN A 13 23.93 9.59 16.38
C ASN A 13 22.71 8.67 16.53
N PRO A 14 22.43 7.82 15.51
CA PRO A 14 21.26 6.94 15.49
C PRO A 14 21.18 6.02 16.72
N ASP A 15 22.31 5.54 17.24
CA ASP A 15 22.35 4.69 18.43
C ASP A 15 21.84 5.43 19.67
N VAL A 16 22.18 6.72 19.82
CA VAL A 16 21.67 7.55 20.92
C VAL A 16 20.19 7.89 20.73
N LEU A 17 19.78 8.23 19.50
CA LEU A 17 18.38 8.50 19.16
C LEU A 17 17.48 7.29 19.46
N PHE A 18 17.86 6.10 18.99
CA PHE A 18 17.06 4.89 19.15
C PHE A 18 17.22 4.19 20.50
N ALA A 19 18.16 4.64 21.34
CA ALA A 19 18.24 4.29 22.75
C ALA A 19 17.28 5.10 23.65
N LEU A 20 16.63 6.15 23.13
CA LEU A 20 15.58 6.86 23.86
C LEU A 20 14.42 5.91 24.19
N SER A 21 13.74 6.17 25.32
CA SER A 21 12.47 5.53 25.60
C SER A 21 11.44 5.92 24.54
N GLU A 22 10.48 5.03 24.26
CA GLU A 22 9.45 5.28 23.24
C GLU A 22 8.68 6.59 23.51
N THR A 23 8.37 6.90 24.78
CA THR A 23 7.77 8.17 25.18
C THR A 23 8.62 9.39 24.80
N ASN A 24 9.93 9.34 25.07
CA ASN A 24 10.83 10.46 24.74
C ASN A 24 11.03 10.58 23.23
N LEU A 25 11.11 9.46 22.52
CA LEU A 25 11.22 9.44 21.07
C LEU A 25 9.97 10.03 20.42
N VAL A 26 8.78 9.57 20.80
CA VAL A 26 7.50 10.11 20.33
C VAL A 26 7.40 11.62 20.59
N SER A 27 7.81 12.06 21.79
CA SER A 27 7.81 13.49 22.13
C SER A 27 8.78 14.31 21.27
N LEU A 28 9.96 13.75 20.96
CA LEU A 28 10.95 14.40 20.09
C LEU A 28 10.42 14.51 18.64
N ILE A 29 9.79 13.46 18.13
CA ILE A 29 9.14 13.49 16.80
C ILE A 29 8.03 14.53 16.75
N TYR A 30 7.19 14.61 17.78
CA TYR A 30 6.14 15.64 17.86
C TYR A 30 6.69 17.07 17.91
N GLN A 31 7.78 17.30 18.66
CA GLN A 31 8.44 18.60 18.70
C GLN A 31 9.01 19.00 17.34
N GLU A 32 9.46 18.04 16.54
CA GLU A 32 9.97 18.28 15.20
C GLU A 32 8.84 18.51 14.20
N PHE A 33 7.77 17.71 14.21
CA PHE A 33 6.69 17.76 13.20
C PHE A 33 5.31 18.06 13.80
N PRO A 34 5.12 19.18 14.54
CA PRO A 34 3.87 19.43 15.23
C PRO A 34 2.71 19.64 14.24
N GLU A 35 2.94 20.42 13.17
CA GLU A 35 1.92 20.75 12.18
C GLU A 35 1.42 19.50 11.45
N GLU A 36 2.33 18.66 10.98
CA GLU A 36 2.00 17.43 10.27
C GLU A 36 1.25 16.42 11.16
N ILE A 37 1.71 16.21 12.40
CA ILE A 37 1.07 15.26 13.32
C ILE A 37 -0.30 15.78 13.78
N ASP A 38 -0.47 17.09 13.94
CA ASP A 38 -1.78 17.68 14.24
C ASP A 38 -2.78 17.50 13.08
N ARG A 39 -2.33 17.53 11.81
CA ARG A 39 -3.18 17.23 10.66
C ARG A 39 -3.69 15.78 10.67
N LEU A 40 -2.84 14.82 11.04
CA LEU A 40 -3.20 13.39 11.11
C LEU A 40 -4.34 13.09 12.10
N ARG A 41 -4.64 13.99 13.04
CA ARG A 41 -5.80 13.86 13.94
C ARG A 41 -7.15 13.90 13.20
N ARG A 42 -7.19 14.54 12.02
CA ARG A 42 -8.37 14.64 11.15
C ARG A 42 -8.40 13.60 10.03
N ALA A 43 -7.31 12.88 9.83
CA ALA A 43 -7.21 11.86 8.80
C ALA A 43 -8.15 10.68 9.12
N TYR A 44 -8.85 10.18 8.11
CA TYR A 44 -9.73 9.02 8.27
C TYR A 44 -8.93 7.73 8.36
N SER A 45 -9.46 6.75 9.10
CA SER A 45 -8.90 5.40 9.25
C SER A 45 -9.93 4.34 8.89
N ILE A 46 -9.46 3.18 8.43
CA ILE A 46 -10.29 1.97 8.31
C ILE A 46 -10.00 1.09 9.53
N ARG A 47 -11.01 0.91 10.39
CA ARG A 47 -10.91 0.10 11.61
C ARG A 47 -11.18 -1.37 11.32
N ASP A 48 -10.34 -2.23 11.88
CA ASP A 48 -10.63 -3.65 12.07
C ASP A 48 -11.15 -3.82 13.51
N PRO A 49 -12.42 -4.18 13.74
CA PRO A 49 -13.07 -4.06 15.05
C PRO A 49 -12.61 -5.10 16.10
N GLN A 50 -11.43 -5.71 15.97
CA GLN A 50 -11.00 -6.82 16.81
C GLN A 50 -9.68 -6.56 17.54
N GLY A 51 -9.75 -6.51 18.86
CA GLY A 51 -8.59 -6.55 19.75
C GLY A 51 -8.88 -5.94 21.11
N THR A 52 -8.20 -6.44 22.14
CA THR A 52 -8.08 -5.71 23.41
C THR A 52 -6.89 -4.78 23.27
N PRO A 53 -7.06 -3.46 23.43
CA PRO A 53 -5.93 -2.53 23.35
C PRO A 53 -4.89 -2.83 24.45
N PRO A 54 -3.60 -2.57 24.19
CA PRO A 54 -2.56 -2.65 25.23
C PRO A 54 -2.85 -1.77 26.44
N GLU A 55 -2.31 -2.11 27.61
CA GLU A 55 -2.47 -1.32 28.85
C GLU A 55 -1.62 -0.05 28.88
N SER A 56 -0.51 -0.02 28.12
CA SER A 56 0.36 1.16 28.02
C SER A 56 -0.32 2.29 27.22
N PRO A 57 0.01 3.57 27.46
CA PRO A 57 -0.53 4.64 26.64
C PRO A 57 -0.04 4.51 25.19
N SER A 58 -0.94 4.71 24.23
CA SER A 58 -0.62 4.82 22.80
C SER A 58 0.23 6.07 22.51
N PRO A 59 0.93 6.14 21.36
CA PRO A 59 1.67 7.33 20.96
C PRO A 59 0.84 8.62 20.97
N SER A 60 -0.41 8.58 20.50
CA SER A 60 -1.30 9.73 20.55
C SER A 60 -1.74 10.08 21.97
N ARG A 61 -1.98 9.12 22.86
CA ARG A 61 -2.22 9.41 24.29
C ARG A 61 -1.03 10.03 25.00
N ILE A 62 0.19 9.70 24.59
CA ILE A 62 1.41 10.33 25.12
C ILE A 62 1.44 11.83 24.78
N ILE A 63 0.96 12.22 23.59
CA ILE A 63 1.01 13.60 23.09
C ILE A 63 -0.24 14.40 23.50
N TYR A 64 -1.42 13.80 23.35
CA TYR A 64 -2.72 14.49 23.39
C TYR A 64 -3.65 14.02 24.50
N GLU A 65 -3.27 13.00 25.28
CA GLU A 65 -4.14 12.32 26.26
C GLU A 65 -5.40 11.67 25.64
N GLU A 66 -5.45 11.55 24.31
CA GLU A 66 -6.55 11.00 23.52
C GLU A 66 -6.00 10.11 22.39
N ASP A 67 -6.79 9.10 21.97
CA ASP A 67 -6.42 8.22 20.87
C ASP A 67 -6.82 8.78 19.51
N TYR A 68 -5.84 8.89 18.61
CA TYR A 68 -6.04 9.23 17.19
C TYR A 68 -5.45 8.13 16.31
N ASP A 69 -6.28 7.50 15.49
CA ASP A 69 -5.91 6.27 14.77
C ASP A 69 -4.71 6.48 13.84
N GLU A 70 -4.75 7.49 12.96
CA GLU A 70 -3.67 7.72 11.99
C GLU A 70 -2.39 8.25 12.68
N VAL A 71 -2.51 9.05 13.74
CA VAL A 71 -1.35 9.42 14.57
C VAL A 71 -0.67 8.18 15.16
N ASN A 72 -1.45 7.25 15.71
CA ASN A 72 -0.92 5.99 16.25
C ASN A 72 -0.28 5.13 15.16
N ARG A 73 -0.90 5.04 13.97
CA ARG A 73 -0.34 4.25 12.85
C ARG A 73 1.00 4.80 12.39
N THR A 74 1.08 6.10 12.12
CA THR A 74 2.31 6.78 11.67
C THR A 74 3.42 6.66 12.71
N LEU A 75 3.14 6.94 13.98
CA LEU A 75 4.16 6.90 15.04
C LEU A 75 4.61 5.47 15.37
N VAL A 76 3.74 4.46 15.24
CA VAL A 76 4.16 3.05 15.34
C VAL A 76 5.02 2.64 14.16
N GLY A 77 4.77 3.15 12.95
CA GLY A 77 5.69 3.01 11.82
C GLY A 77 7.09 3.55 12.13
N PHE A 78 7.17 4.71 12.81
CA PHE A 78 8.44 5.24 13.29
C PHE A 78 9.07 4.38 14.41
N LEU A 79 8.28 3.89 15.37
CA LEU A 79 8.79 2.97 16.40
C LEU A 79 9.30 1.65 15.79
N ALA A 80 8.71 1.20 14.68
CA ALA A 80 9.19 0.03 13.94
C ALA A 80 10.61 0.26 13.40
N LEU A 81 10.94 1.48 12.94
CA LEU A 81 12.31 1.84 12.55
C LEU A 81 13.28 1.71 13.74
N ARG A 82 12.88 2.15 14.94
CA ARG A 82 13.65 1.96 16.18
C ARG A 82 13.89 0.47 16.46
N TRP A 83 12.84 -0.36 16.40
CA TRP A 83 12.95 -1.80 16.68
C TRP A 83 13.84 -2.51 15.64
N ILE A 84 13.77 -2.12 14.37
CA ILE A 84 14.65 -2.62 13.30
C ILE A 84 16.11 -2.25 13.59
N HIS A 85 16.39 -0.97 13.88
CA HIS A 85 17.74 -0.49 14.20
C HIS A 85 18.37 -1.23 15.37
N ASN A 86 17.62 -1.37 16.47
CA ASN A 86 18.08 -2.04 17.69
C ASN A 86 18.07 -3.59 17.61
N ALA A 87 17.68 -4.16 16.47
CA ALA A 87 17.50 -5.61 16.28
C ALA A 87 16.53 -6.25 17.30
N GLU A 88 15.51 -5.51 17.74
CA GLU A 88 14.51 -5.93 18.73
C GLU A 88 13.43 -6.83 18.10
N TYR A 89 13.83 -8.00 17.58
CA TYR A 89 12.94 -8.92 16.88
C TYR A 89 11.72 -9.36 17.71
N GLU A 90 11.92 -9.75 18.97
CA GLU A 90 10.82 -10.25 19.82
C GLU A 90 9.76 -9.18 20.08
N VAL A 91 10.17 -7.91 20.18
CA VAL A 91 9.23 -6.77 20.28
C VAL A 91 8.48 -6.63 18.95
N PHE A 92 9.23 -6.63 17.84
CA PHE A 92 8.66 -6.44 16.50
C PHE A 92 7.53 -7.42 16.17
N ILE A 93 7.65 -8.69 16.58
CA ILE A 93 6.67 -9.75 16.32
C ILE A 93 5.63 -9.93 17.43
N GLY A 94 5.67 -9.12 18.51
CA GLY A 94 5.06 -9.42 19.81
C GLY A 94 3.67 -10.04 19.76
N SER A 95 2.72 -9.39 19.07
CA SER A 95 1.32 -9.85 18.98
C SER A 95 1.00 -10.64 17.70
N GLN A 96 1.99 -10.98 16.86
CA GLN A 96 1.75 -11.71 15.61
C GLN A 96 1.40 -13.16 15.91
N SER A 97 0.37 -13.69 15.23
CA SER A 97 -0.02 -15.09 15.39
C SER A 97 1.13 -16.02 14.96
N PRO A 98 1.39 -17.13 15.66
CA PRO A 98 2.52 -18.01 15.37
C PRO A 98 2.59 -18.50 13.91
N GLU A 99 1.45 -18.67 13.26
CA GLU A 99 1.31 -19.21 11.91
C GLU A 99 1.66 -18.18 10.83
N LEU A 100 1.50 -16.88 11.13
CA LEU A 100 1.75 -15.78 10.20
C LEU A 100 3.02 -15.01 10.55
N ARG A 101 3.60 -15.26 11.72
CA ARG A 101 4.74 -14.55 12.30
C ARG A 101 5.90 -14.38 11.33
N LEU A 102 6.38 -13.15 11.22
CA LEU A 102 7.60 -12.81 10.49
C LEU A 102 8.78 -13.63 11.01
N THR A 103 9.54 -14.27 10.13
CA THR A 103 10.70 -15.05 10.55
C THR A 103 11.88 -14.15 10.92
N ARG A 104 12.82 -14.69 11.71
CA ARG A 104 14.09 -14.03 12.05
C ARG A 104 14.88 -13.66 10.79
N GLU A 105 14.92 -14.55 9.79
CA GLU A 105 15.61 -14.33 8.51
C GLU A 105 15.00 -13.14 7.75
N SER A 106 13.68 -13.08 7.65
CA SER A 106 12.96 -11.97 7.02
C SER A 106 13.22 -10.65 7.74
N PHE A 107 13.18 -10.65 9.08
CA PHE A 107 13.52 -9.47 9.86
C PHE A 107 14.98 -9.03 9.64
N ASP A 108 15.93 -9.98 9.63
CA ASP A 108 17.33 -9.68 9.37
C ASP A 108 17.55 -9.12 7.96
N TRP A 109 16.77 -9.59 6.97
CA TRP A 109 16.76 -8.99 5.64
C TRP A 109 16.34 -7.52 5.69
N ILE A 110 15.25 -7.18 6.40
CA ILE A 110 14.78 -5.80 6.57
C ILE A 110 15.87 -4.96 7.23
N ARG A 111 16.45 -5.44 8.35
CA ARG A 111 17.50 -4.71 9.05
C ARG A 111 18.71 -4.45 8.15
N ASN A 112 19.17 -5.47 7.42
CA ASN A 112 20.30 -5.33 6.53
C ASN A 112 20.01 -4.32 5.42
N TYR A 113 18.82 -4.37 4.82
CA TYR A 113 18.38 -3.40 3.82
C TYR A 113 18.43 -1.96 4.38
N TYR A 114 17.87 -1.72 5.57
CA TYR A 114 17.85 -0.38 6.18
C TYR A 114 19.26 0.10 6.52
N SER A 115 20.11 -0.76 7.06
CA SER A 115 21.50 -0.42 7.40
C SER A 115 22.37 -0.09 6.17
N GLN A 116 22.02 -0.61 4.99
CA GLN A 116 22.71 -0.32 3.74
C GLN A 116 22.28 1.02 3.13
N VAL A 117 21.04 1.46 3.39
CA VAL A 117 20.51 2.72 2.85
C VAL A 117 20.74 3.88 3.80
N ILE A 118 20.54 3.69 5.12
CA ILE A 118 20.73 4.73 6.13
C ILE A 118 22.21 4.84 6.47
N THR A 119 22.97 5.47 5.58
CA THR A 119 24.43 5.63 5.70
C THR A 119 24.86 6.90 6.42
N ASP A 120 23.93 7.83 6.64
CA ASP A 120 24.19 9.15 7.18
C ASP A 120 22.93 9.74 7.86
N ALA A 121 23.15 10.78 8.65
CA ALA A 121 22.11 11.47 9.43
C ALA A 121 21.01 12.08 8.55
N ASN A 122 21.37 12.60 7.38
CA ASN A 122 20.41 13.23 6.50
C ASN A 122 19.46 12.20 5.88
N THR A 123 19.96 11.03 5.51
CA THR A 123 19.12 9.94 5.00
C THR A 123 18.15 9.44 6.08
N LEU A 124 18.59 9.35 7.34
CA LEU A 124 17.70 9.04 8.46
C LEU A 124 16.63 10.12 8.68
N TYR A 125 17.00 11.39 8.62
CA TYR A 125 16.08 12.52 8.77
C TYR A 125 15.09 12.62 7.60
N ALA A 126 15.54 12.33 6.37
CA ALA A 126 14.68 12.23 5.19
C ALA A 126 13.68 11.08 5.33
N LEU A 127 14.11 9.88 5.71
CA LEU A 127 13.20 8.77 5.99
C LEU A 127 12.21 9.12 7.10
N SER A 128 12.68 9.77 8.17
CA SER A 128 11.82 10.27 9.26
C SER A 128 10.73 11.20 8.73
N THR A 129 11.09 12.15 7.88
CA THR A 129 10.13 13.05 7.23
C THR A 129 9.15 12.28 6.36
N SER A 130 9.65 11.34 5.53
CA SER A 130 8.82 10.51 4.65
C SER A 130 7.75 9.73 5.42
N ILE A 131 8.09 9.15 6.58
CA ILE A 131 7.13 8.43 7.44
C ILE A 131 6.03 9.38 7.92
N ILE A 132 6.40 10.56 8.41
CA ILE A 132 5.44 11.49 9.04
C ILE A 132 4.47 12.09 8.02
N ILE A 133 4.93 12.39 6.80
CA ILE A 133 4.11 13.09 5.80
C ILE A 133 3.24 12.17 4.94
N ASN A 134 3.53 10.87 4.87
CA ASN A 134 2.93 9.94 3.91
C ASN A 134 1.39 9.97 3.91
N ASP A 135 0.78 10.10 5.10
CA ASP A 135 -0.67 10.04 5.27
C ASP A 135 -1.37 11.40 5.38
N LEU A 136 -0.65 12.52 5.17
CA LEU A 136 -1.26 13.85 5.24
C LEU A 136 -2.36 14.06 4.19
N GLY A 137 -2.28 13.39 3.05
CA GLY A 137 -3.31 13.43 2.01
C GLY A 137 -4.69 12.93 2.45
N LYS A 138 -4.79 12.25 3.59
CA LYS A 138 -6.06 11.81 4.20
C LYS A 138 -6.75 12.92 5.01
N ASP A 139 -6.06 14.02 5.34
CA ASP A 139 -6.65 15.18 6.03
C ASP A 139 -7.58 15.93 5.06
N PRO A 140 -8.91 15.94 5.28
CA PRO A 140 -9.84 16.62 4.39
C PRO A 140 -9.59 18.14 4.31
N GLU A 141 -8.97 18.74 5.32
CA GLU A 141 -8.64 20.18 5.28
C GLU A 141 -7.45 20.48 4.36
N LEU A 142 -6.60 19.49 4.05
CA LEU A 142 -5.44 19.70 3.17
C LEU A 142 -5.86 20.06 1.74
N ALA A 143 -6.89 19.37 1.22
CA ALA A 143 -7.47 19.69 -0.10
C ALA A 143 -8.11 21.09 -0.12
N LEU A 144 -8.80 21.47 0.96
CA LEU A 144 -9.38 22.82 1.09
C LEU A 144 -8.31 23.91 1.14
N ASP A 145 -7.21 23.66 1.86
CA ASP A 145 -6.09 24.59 1.93
C ASP A 145 -5.38 24.74 0.58
N HIS A 146 -5.23 23.64 -0.16
CA HIS A 146 -4.73 23.67 -1.54
C HIS A 146 -5.64 24.55 -2.42
N GLN A 147 -6.94 24.30 -2.40
CA GLN A 147 -7.92 25.06 -3.19
C GLN A 147 -7.90 26.56 -2.87
N LYS A 148 -7.73 26.94 -1.59
CA LYS A 148 -7.61 28.37 -1.21
C LYS A 148 -6.42 29.05 -1.88
N ILE A 149 -5.31 28.33 -2.08
CA ILE A 149 -4.05 28.85 -2.65
C ILE A 149 -4.08 28.80 -4.18
N THR A 150 -4.50 27.68 -4.76
CA THR A 150 -4.36 27.40 -6.21
C THR A 150 -5.64 27.61 -7.01
N GLN A 151 -6.79 27.71 -6.34
CA GLN A 151 -8.13 27.67 -6.95
C GLN A 151 -8.46 26.33 -7.66
N GLU A 152 -7.63 25.30 -7.49
CA GLU A 152 -7.86 23.93 -7.99
C GLU A 152 -8.53 23.10 -6.90
N ASP A 153 -9.65 22.44 -7.23
CA ASP A 153 -10.27 21.47 -6.33
C ASP A 153 -9.67 20.09 -6.57
N ILE A 154 -9.09 19.52 -5.51
CA ILE A 154 -8.44 18.20 -5.53
C ILE A 154 -9.11 17.21 -4.58
N SER A 155 -10.29 17.53 -4.03
CA SER A 155 -10.95 16.70 -3.01
C SER A 155 -11.32 15.30 -3.49
N ASP A 156 -11.49 15.12 -4.79
CA ASP A 156 -11.88 13.87 -5.42
C ASP A 156 -10.69 12.99 -5.82
N LEU A 157 -9.45 13.49 -5.66
CA LEU A 157 -8.24 12.71 -5.94
C LEU A 157 -7.97 11.70 -4.82
N ASN A 158 -7.17 10.67 -5.12
CA ASN A 158 -6.67 9.78 -4.06
C ASN A 158 -5.68 10.53 -3.12
N HIS A 159 -5.54 10.05 -1.89
CA HIS A 159 -4.76 10.74 -0.86
C HIS A 159 -3.28 10.93 -1.25
N ASP A 160 -2.66 9.99 -1.96
CA ASP A 160 -1.27 10.15 -2.43
C ASP A 160 -1.16 11.30 -3.46
N HIS A 161 -2.14 11.46 -4.34
CA HIS A 161 -2.22 12.61 -5.26
C HIS A 161 -2.50 13.93 -4.51
N ILE A 162 -3.35 13.91 -3.48
CA ILE A 162 -3.59 15.10 -2.65
C ILE A 162 -2.30 15.53 -1.97
N LEU A 163 -1.54 14.58 -1.41
CA LEU A 163 -0.23 14.86 -0.82
C LEU A 163 0.74 15.45 -1.86
N LEU A 164 0.85 14.85 -3.04
CA LEU A 164 1.71 15.36 -4.12
C LEU A 164 1.37 16.81 -4.49
N LYS A 165 0.09 17.13 -4.65
CA LYS A 165 -0.41 18.48 -4.96
C LYS A 165 -0.16 19.46 -3.82
N ALA A 166 -0.33 19.03 -2.57
CA ALA A 166 -0.05 19.83 -1.39
C ALA A 166 1.44 20.16 -1.26
N CYS A 167 2.33 19.20 -1.50
CA CYS A 167 3.78 19.42 -1.57
C CYS A 167 4.14 20.46 -2.64
N GLY A 168 3.57 20.34 -3.84
CA GLY A 168 3.77 21.33 -4.93
C GLY A 168 3.26 22.73 -4.62
N SER A 169 2.37 22.87 -3.64
CA SER A 169 1.80 24.16 -3.19
C SER A 169 2.46 24.71 -1.93
N GLY A 170 3.50 24.04 -1.41
CA GLY A 170 4.22 24.46 -0.20
C GLY A 170 3.43 24.27 1.10
N LEU A 171 2.41 23.40 1.12
CA LEU A 171 1.59 23.12 2.31
C LEU A 171 2.24 22.13 3.29
N VAL A 172 3.34 21.48 2.89
CA VAL A 172 4.11 20.54 3.73
C VAL A 172 5.44 21.19 4.09
N SER A 173 5.43 21.97 5.17
CA SER A 173 6.53 22.87 5.55
C SER A 173 7.82 22.14 5.94
N SER A 174 7.71 20.91 6.46
CA SER A 174 8.86 20.05 6.78
C SER A 174 9.78 19.75 5.59
N LEU A 175 9.29 19.79 4.35
CA LEU A 175 10.12 19.59 3.15
C LEU A 175 11.17 20.69 2.96
N GLU A 176 10.93 21.90 3.46
CA GLU A 176 11.86 23.04 3.34
C GLU A 176 13.05 22.93 4.31
N ARG A 177 13.06 21.94 5.21
CA ARG A 177 14.15 21.67 6.16
C ARG A 177 15.23 20.73 5.58
N HIS A 178 15.02 20.27 4.36
CA HIS A 178 15.93 19.37 3.63
C HIS A 178 16.79 20.15 2.65
N SER A 179 17.96 19.61 2.32
CA SER A 179 18.72 20.11 1.17
C SER A 179 17.92 19.91 -0.12
N THR A 180 18.26 20.63 -1.18
CA THR A 180 17.60 20.49 -2.48
C THR A 180 17.59 19.05 -2.97
N GLN A 181 18.71 18.34 -2.85
CA GLN A 181 18.82 16.95 -3.29
C GLN A 181 17.92 15.99 -2.48
N GLU A 182 17.86 16.16 -1.15
CA GLU A 182 16.98 15.37 -0.28
C GLU A 182 15.51 15.64 -0.55
N ARG A 183 15.16 16.91 -0.74
CA ARG A 183 13.80 17.30 -1.10
C ARG A 183 13.40 16.70 -2.44
N ASP A 184 14.28 16.71 -3.44
CA ASP A 184 14.03 16.09 -4.74
C ASP A 184 13.83 14.56 -4.61
N ASP A 185 14.63 13.89 -3.77
CA ASP A 185 14.46 12.46 -3.49
C ASP A 185 13.10 12.14 -2.84
N LEU A 186 12.69 12.95 -1.86
CA LEU A 186 11.40 12.82 -1.17
C LEU A 186 10.22 13.09 -2.12
N LEU A 187 10.29 14.18 -2.89
CA LEU A 187 9.24 14.55 -3.85
C LEU A 187 9.07 13.50 -4.94
N LEU A 188 10.16 12.92 -5.46
CA LEU A 188 10.08 11.84 -6.43
C LEU A 188 9.47 10.57 -5.81
N GLY A 189 9.78 10.27 -4.54
CA GLY A 189 9.14 9.18 -3.80
C GLY A 189 7.63 9.35 -3.65
N ILE A 190 7.18 10.56 -3.29
CA ILE A 190 5.75 10.93 -3.19
C ILE A 190 5.07 10.86 -4.55
N GLU A 191 5.72 11.39 -5.59
CA GLU A 191 5.21 11.37 -6.96
C GLU A 191 4.96 9.93 -7.43
N ILE A 192 5.92 9.04 -7.22
CA ILE A 192 5.75 7.62 -7.56
C ILE A 192 4.65 6.97 -6.73
N GLY A 193 4.54 7.32 -5.44
CA GLY A 193 3.44 6.85 -4.59
C GLY A 193 2.06 7.19 -5.14
N ALA A 194 1.90 8.39 -5.72
CA ALA A 194 0.65 8.84 -6.33
C ALA A 194 0.24 7.99 -7.54
N PHE A 195 1.20 7.55 -8.36
CA PHE A 195 0.94 6.82 -9.60
C PHE A 195 1.10 5.29 -9.48
N PHE A 196 1.75 4.81 -8.42
CA PHE A 196 2.08 3.40 -8.26
C PHE A 196 2.12 2.98 -6.78
N ASN A 197 1.17 2.11 -6.43
CA ASN A 197 1.09 1.51 -5.11
C ASN A 197 1.69 0.08 -5.11
N PHE A 198 2.68 -0.15 -4.24
CA PHE A 198 3.35 -1.44 -4.12
C PHE A 198 2.41 -2.57 -3.68
N GLY A 199 1.45 -2.28 -2.80
CA GLY A 199 0.44 -3.23 -2.33
C GLY A 199 -0.46 -3.70 -3.46
N GLN A 200 -0.91 -2.77 -4.32
CA GLN A 200 -1.71 -3.09 -5.50
C GLN A 200 -0.96 -4.01 -6.47
N LEU A 201 0.35 -3.81 -6.65
CA LEU A 201 1.17 -4.73 -7.45
C LEU A 201 1.27 -6.11 -6.78
N GLY A 202 1.55 -6.16 -5.47
CA GLY A 202 1.64 -7.42 -4.73
C GLY A 202 0.33 -8.24 -4.74
N GLN A 203 -0.81 -7.55 -4.84
CA GLN A 203 -2.14 -8.14 -4.96
C GLN A 203 -2.60 -8.33 -6.41
N ALA A 204 -1.80 -7.93 -7.40
CA ALA A 204 -2.13 -7.97 -8.82
C ALA A 204 -3.45 -7.24 -9.18
N GLU A 205 -3.77 -6.20 -8.39
CA GLU A 205 -4.94 -5.34 -8.55
C GLU A 205 -4.73 -4.31 -9.66
N ASN A 206 -3.54 -3.72 -9.73
CA ASN A 206 -3.15 -2.79 -10.80
C ASN A 206 -2.82 -3.53 -12.10
N ALA A 207 -2.34 -2.79 -13.11
CA ALA A 207 -1.94 -3.34 -14.40
C ALA A 207 -0.45 -3.08 -14.68
N PRO A 208 0.17 -3.82 -15.63
CA PRO A 208 1.54 -3.58 -16.05
C PRO A 208 1.90 -2.12 -16.31
N ALA A 209 1.04 -1.33 -16.94
CA ALA A 209 1.28 0.09 -17.20
C ALA A 209 1.61 0.90 -15.93
N ALA A 210 1.11 0.52 -14.75
CA ALA A 210 1.43 1.20 -13.50
C ALA A 210 2.93 1.19 -13.17
N LEU A 211 3.67 0.15 -13.58
CA LEU A 211 5.12 0.04 -13.40
C LEU A 211 5.91 1.02 -14.27
N THR A 212 5.32 1.60 -15.32
CA THR A 212 6.02 2.58 -16.18
C THR A 212 6.34 3.87 -15.44
N SER A 213 5.58 4.20 -14.39
CA SER A 213 5.90 5.32 -13.49
C SER A 213 7.31 5.20 -12.90
N LEU A 214 7.78 3.98 -12.64
CA LEU A 214 9.11 3.71 -12.07
C LEU A 214 10.27 4.09 -12.99
N PHE A 215 10.04 4.30 -14.29
CA PHE A 215 11.09 4.78 -15.20
C PHE A 215 11.63 6.15 -14.77
N ARG A 216 10.84 6.94 -14.03
CA ARG A 216 11.28 8.23 -13.48
C ARG A 216 12.27 8.08 -12.32
N MET A 217 12.43 6.86 -11.79
CA MET A 217 13.43 6.50 -10.78
C MET A 217 14.74 5.95 -11.38
N GLU A 218 14.86 5.90 -12.72
CA GLU A 218 16.12 5.55 -13.38
C GLU A 218 17.25 6.49 -12.91
N ASP A 219 18.41 5.93 -12.57
CA ASP A 219 19.55 6.63 -11.97
C ASP A 219 19.26 7.37 -10.64
N ARG A 220 18.11 7.11 -10.00
CA ARG A 220 17.70 7.68 -8.70
C ARG A 220 17.48 6.61 -7.63
N PRO A 221 18.49 5.78 -7.32
CA PRO A 221 18.31 4.64 -6.40
C PRO A 221 17.89 5.07 -5.00
N ARG A 222 18.34 6.23 -4.52
CA ARG A 222 18.01 6.73 -3.18
C ARG A 222 16.52 7.03 -3.02
N SER A 223 15.88 7.63 -4.02
CA SER A 223 14.45 7.97 -3.99
C SER A 223 13.60 6.69 -3.93
N PHE A 224 13.92 5.68 -4.75
CA PHE A 224 13.30 4.36 -4.68
C PHE A 224 13.49 3.70 -3.31
N GLN A 225 14.72 3.72 -2.80
CA GLN A 225 15.06 3.08 -1.54
C GLN A 225 14.32 3.70 -0.35
N LEU A 226 14.27 5.04 -0.28
CA LEU A 226 13.52 5.78 0.74
C LEU A 226 12.03 5.44 0.69
N ARG A 227 11.42 5.50 -0.50
CA ARG A 227 9.99 5.19 -0.67
C ARG A 227 9.68 3.73 -0.32
N PHE A 228 10.54 2.78 -0.68
CA PHE A 228 10.32 1.39 -0.32
C PHE A 228 10.53 1.11 1.19
N MET A 229 11.50 1.77 1.85
CA MET A 229 11.64 1.70 3.30
C MET A 229 10.39 2.25 3.99
N GLU A 230 9.96 3.45 3.63
CA GLU A 230 8.77 4.09 4.16
C GLU A 230 7.54 3.18 4.01
N GLN A 231 7.32 2.57 2.84
CA GLN A 231 6.20 1.66 2.63
C GLN A 231 6.21 0.44 3.58
N LEU A 232 7.38 -0.13 3.89
CA LEU A 232 7.48 -1.22 4.88
C LEU A 232 7.16 -0.74 6.30
N LEU A 233 7.53 0.49 6.65
CA LEU A 233 7.19 1.09 7.95
C LEU A 233 5.71 1.44 8.05
N ASP A 234 5.09 1.93 6.98
CA ASP A 234 3.63 2.16 6.92
C ASP A 234 2.87 0.86 7.21
N ILE A 235 3.28 -0.26 6.60
CA ILE A 235 2.69 -1.58 6.86
C ILE A 235 2.93 -2.02 8.31
N ALA A 236 4.13 -1.80 8.84
CA ALA A 236 4.45 -2.12 10.24
C ALA A 236 3.54 -1.31 11.20
N GLY A 237 3.31 -0.03 10.88
CA GLY A 237 2.45 0.89 11.61
C GLY A 237 0.95 0.70 11.39
N ALA A 238 0.52 -0.02 10.36
CA ALA A 238 -0.90 -0.08 9.96
C ALA A 238 -1.88 -0.55 11.06
N ALA A 239 -1.42 -1.33 12.02
CA ALA A 239 -2.21 -1.76 13.18
C ALA A 239 -1.96 -0.95 14.46
N GLY A 240 -1.21 0.14 14.40
CA GLY A 240 -0.81 0.94 15.56
C GLY A 240 -1.97 1.49 16.38
N HIS A 241 -3.13 1.73 15.77
CA HIS A 241 -4.36 2.13 16.46
C HIS A 241 -5.01 1.00 17.30
N MET A 242 -4.69 -0.26 17.00
CA MET A 242 -5.16 -1.44 17.74
C MET A 242 -4.10 -1.98 18.69
N ASP A 243 -2.84 -1.95 18.26
CA ASP A 243 -1.69 -2.48 18.99
C ASP A 243 -0.44 -1.67 18.62
N TRP A 244 -0.03 -0.80 19.53
CA TRP A 244 1.15 0.06 19.39
C TRP A 244 2.43 -0.55 19.96
N THR A 245 2.39 -1.81 20.40
CA THR A 245 3.54 -2.46 21.06
C THR A 245 4.39 -3.30 20.13
N CYS A 246 3.95 -3.51 18.88
CA CYS A 246 4.67 -4.30 17.88
C CYS A 246 4.24 -3.96 16.45
N ALA A 247 4.94 -4.51 15.46
CA ALA A 247 4.61 -4.38 14.04
C ALA A 247 3.60 -5.45 13.61
N LYS A 248 2.39 -5.43 14.17
CA LYS A 248 1.40 -6.51 14.06
C LYS A 248 1.04 -6.93 12.62
N LYS A 249 1.05 -6.01 11.66
CA LYS A 249 0.66 -6.28 10.26
C LYS A 249 1.83 -6.62 9.34
N LEU A 250 3.08 -6.25 9.65
CA LEU A 250 4.24 -6.69 8.87
C LEU A 250 4.65 -8.12 9.26
N ASN A 251 3.85 -9.07 8.79
CA ASN A 251 3.98 -10.50 9.04
C ASN A 251 4.64 -11.23 7.85
N GLN A 252 4.91 -12.54 7.97
CA GLN A 252 5.70 -13.27 6.97
C GLN A 252 5.07 -13.27 5.56
N PRO A 253 3.76 -13.59 5.38
CA PRO A 253 3.16 -13.57 4.04
C PRO A 253 3.19 -12.17 3.39
N ILE A 254 2.96 -11.12 4.19
CA ILE A 254 3.00 -9.74 3.68
C ILE A 254 4.43 -9.37 3.30
N PHE A 255 5.41 -9.64 4.15
CA PHE A 255 6.82 -9.37 3.86
C PHE A 255 7.29 -10.07 2.57
N GLU A 256 6.97 -11.36 2.39
CA GLU A 256 7.34 -12.09 1.16
C GLU A 256 6.73 -11.48 -0.10
N SER A 257 5.48 -11.01 -0.01
CA SER A 257 4.82 -10.27 -1.10
C SER A 257 5.61 -9.01 -1.46
N TYR A 258 5.95 -8.19 -0.46
CA TYR A 258 6.68 -6.94 -0.66
C TYR A 258 8.12 -7.15 -1.09
N ARG A 259 8.78 -8.23 -0.65
CA ARG A 259 10.10 -8.63 -1.15
C ARG A 259 10.05 -8.97 -2.64
N ASN A 260 9.00 -9.67 -3.09
CA ASN A 260 8.82 -9.96 -4.52
C ASN A 260 8.56 -8.69 -5.33
N VAL A 261 7.72 -7.79 -4.81
CA VAL A 261 7.47 -6.47 -5.39
C VAL A 261 8.76 -5.65 -5.49
N TYR A 262 9.58 -5.61 -4.44
CA TYR A 262 10.89 -4.95 -4.45
C TYR A 262 11.76 -5.42 -5.62
N HIS A 263 11.90 -6.74 -5.78
CA HIS A 263 12.72 -7.31 -6.84
C HIS A 263 12.18 -6.99 -8.24
N ALA A 264 10.85 -7.02 -8.42
CA ALA A 264 10.22 -6.62 -9.67
C ALA A 264 10.49 -5.15 -9.98
N CYS A 265 10.22 -4.25 -9.04
CA CYS A 265 10.41 -2.81 -9.19
C CYS A 265 11.87 -2.47 -9.48
N TYR A 266 12.80 -3.03 -8.70
CA TYR A 266 14.23 -2.80 -8.91
C TYR A 266 14.69 -3.26 -10.30
N SER A 267 14.20 -4.41 -10.78
CA SER A 267 14.57 -4.92 -12.10
C SER A 267 13.99 -4.10 -13.25
N VAL A 268 12.83 -3.46 -13.03
CA VAL A 268 12.22 -2.50 -13.97
C VAL A 268 13.03 -1.21 -14.00
N ILE A 269 13.36 -0.66 -12.83
CA ILE A 269 14.18 0.56 -12.70
C ILE A 269 15.56 0.37 -13.33
N SER A 270 16.16 -0.82 -13.18
CA SER A 270 17.48 -1.13 -13.76
C SER A 270 17.44 -1.52 -15.23
N GLY A 271 16.28 -1.45 -15.89
CA GLY A 271 16.10 -1.82 -17.31
C GLY A 271 16.31 -3.30 -17.62
N THR A 272 16.33 -4.17 -16.59
CA THR A 272 16.49 -5.62 -16.77
C THR A 272 15.17 -6.29 -17.16
N LEU A 273 14.05 -5.77 -16.69
CA LEU A 273 12.70 -6.18 -17.06
C LEU A 273 11.94 -4.96 -17.61
N ASP A 274 11.10 -5.16 -18.61
CA ASP A 274 10.06 -4.18 -18.94
C ASP A 274 8.91 -4.22 -17.93
N ALA A 275 7.95 -3.30 -18.06
CA ALA A 275 6.81 -3.19 -17.15
C ALA A 275 5.96 -4.47 -17.10
N ARG A 276 5.75 -5.15 -18.25
CA ARG A 276 4.98 -6.40 -18.33
C ARG A 276 5.72 -7.54 -17.67
N GLN A 277 7.02 -7.67 -17.95
CA GLN A 277 7.88 -8.68 -17.34
C GLN A 277 8.02 -8.47 -15.82
N GLY A 278 8.13 -7.23 -15.35
CA GLY A 278 8.14 -6.90 -13.93
C GLY A 278 6.84 -7.31 -13.24
N TYR A 279 5.69 -7.05 -13.85
CA TYR A 279 4.39 -7.48 -13.36
C TYR A 279 4.28 -9.02 -13.31
N ASP A 280 4.66 -9.69 -14.40
CA ASP A 280 4.57 -11.14 -14.52
C ASP A 280 5.55 -11.85 -13.57
N HIS A 281 6.69 -11.23 -13.23
CA HIS A 281 7.62 -11.73 -12.22
C HIS A 281 6.95 -11.88 -10.85
N VAL A 282 6.09 -10.94 -10.44
CA VAL A 282 5.31 -11.05 -9.20
C VAL A 282 4.33 -12.22 -9.28
N LEU A 283 3.62 -12.35 -10.40
CA LEU A 283 2.68 -13.45 -10.62
C LEU A 283 3.37 -14.83 -10.63
N ILE A 284 4.52 -14.96 -11.28
CA ILE A 284 5.29 -16.21 -11.36
C ILE A 284 5.72 -16.66 -9.96
N ARG A 285 6.25 -15.75 -9.14
CA ARG A 285 6.65 -16.09 -7.76
C ARG A 285 5.45 -16.49 -6.90
N ARG A 286 4.30 -15.84 -7.08
CA ARG A 286 3.06 -16.22 -6.40
C ARG A 286 2.51 -17.56 -6.89
N ALA A 287 2.61 -17.86 -8.18
CA ALA A 287 2.23 -19.15 -8.75
C ALA A 287 3.08 -20.29 -8.18
N GLU A 288 4.40 -20.11 -8.08
CA GLU A 288 5.29 -21.10 -7.47
C GLU A 288 4.98 -21.28 -5.98
N TYR A 289 4.70 -20.20 -5.23
CA TYR A 289 4.25 -20.30 -3.85
C TYR A 289 3.00 -21.21 -3.71
N VAL A 290 1.94 -20.94 -4.48
CA VAL A 290 0.70 -21.74 -4.40
C VAL A 290 0.93 -23.17 -4.90
N HIS A 291 1.83 -23.38 -5.87
CA HIS A 291 2.24 -24.71 -6.31
C HIS A 291 2.90 -25.52 -5.19
N THR A 292 3.80 -24.91 -4.39
CA THR A 292 4.39 -25.59 -3.21
C THR A 292 3.36 -25.96 -2.15
N LYS A 293 2.18 -25.34 -2.18
CA LYS A 293 1.03 -25.67 -1.32
C LYS A 293 0.14 -26.78 -1.91
N GLY A 294 0.53 -27.37 -3.03
CA GLY A 294 -0.12 -28.53 -3.64
C GLY A 294 -1.09 -28.21 -4.78
N PHE A 295 -1.22 -26.94 -5.18
CA PHE A 295 -1.98 -26.59 -6.38
C PHE A 295 -1.21 -26.94 -7.66
N ARG A 296 -1.93 -27.05 -8.78
CA ARG A 296 -1.31 -27.31 -10.09
C ARG A 296 -0.40 -26.16 -10.49
N ARG A 297 0.65 -26.46 -11.24
CA ARG A 297 1.56 -25.42 -11.77
C ARG A 297 0.83 -24.59 -12.84
N LEU A 298 0.91 -23.26 -12.72
CA LEU A 298 0.38 -22.30 -13.69
C LEU A 298 1.48 -21.79 -14.61
N LYS A 299 1.17 -21.66 -15.90
CA LYS A 299 2.03 -21.16 -16.99
C LYS A 299 1.74 -19.70 -17.27
N VAL A 300 2.02 -18.85 -16.28
CA VAL A 300 1.74 -17.41 -16.28
C VAL A 300 2.26 -16.72 -17.56
N GLU A 301 3.42 -17.12 -18.07
CA GLU A 301 4.07 -16.47 -19.22
C GLU A 301 3.46 -16.82 -20.58
N SER A 302 2.81 -17.99 -20.71
CA SER A 302 2.41 -18.53 -22.01
C SER A 302 0.92 -18.79 -22.17
N ASP A 303 0.14 -18.68 -21.08
CA ASP A 303 -1.30 -18.97 -21.08
C ASP A 303 -2.09 -17.82 -20.44
N GLN A 304 -2.90 -17.14 -21.24
CA GLN A 304 -3.68 -15.97 -20.81
C GLN A 304 -4.71 -16.31 -19.73
N TYR A 305 -5.33 -17.49 -19.80
CA TYR A 305 -6.29 -17.94 -18.80
C TYR A 305 -5.58 -18.19 -17.46
N GLU A 306 -4.43 -18.86 -17.48
CA GLU A 306 -3.67 -19.15 -16.27
C GLU A 306 -3.05 -17.89 -15.65
N ARG A 307 -2.63 -16.92 -16.48
CA ARG A 307 -2.20 -15.59 -16.02
C ARG A 307 -3.35 -14.83 -15.35
N ALA A 308 -4.53 -14.79 -15.98
CA ALA A 308 -5.72 -14.15 -15.40
C ALA A 308 -6.15 -14.82 -14.10
N LEU A 309 -6.15 -16.17 -14.07
CA LEU A 309 -6.40 -16.92 -12.84
C LEU A 309 -5.41 -16.52 -11.75
N MET A 310 -4.12 -16.44 -12.05
CA MET A 310 -3.13 -16.03 -11.05
C MET A 310 -3.36 -14.61 -10.54
N ARG A 311 -3.77 -13.65 -11.39
CA ARG A 311 -4.18 -12.32 -10.91
C ARG A 311 -5.33 -12.40 -9.91
N LEU A 312 -6.37 -13.20 -10.20
CA LEU A 312 -7.50 -13.39 -9.28
C LEU A 312 -7.08 -14.04 -7.97
N LEU A 313 -6.20 -15.04 -8.02
CA LEU A 313 -5.64 -15.67 -6.83
C LEU A 313 -4.85 -14.67 -5.97
N CYS A 314 -4.11 -13.75 -6.59
CA CYS A 314 -3.41 -12.67 -5.88
C CYS A 314 -4.40 -11.68 -5.24
N MET A 315 -5.41 -11.18 -5.98
CA MET A 315 -6.39 -10.25 -5.44
C MET A 315 -7.19 -10.89 -4.29
N GLY A 316 -7.56 -12.18 -4.43
CA GLY A 316 -8.22 -12.95 -3.38
C GLY A 316 -7.32 -13.33 -2.18
N ASN A 317 -6.06 -12.93 -2.18
CA ASN A 317 -5.04 -13.32 -1.20
C ASN A 317 -4.99 -14.85 -0.97
N VAL A 318 -5.12 -15.62 -2.05
CA VAL A 318 -5.18 -17.08 -1.99
C VAL A 318 -3.80 -17.65 -1.65
N THR A 319 -3.75 -18.48 -0.60
CA THR A 319 -2.51 -19.11 -0.12
C THR A 319 -2.59 -20.62 0.05
N THR A 320 -3.75 -21.23 -0.22
CA THR A 320 -3.97 -22.68 -0.08
C THR A 320 -4.48 -23.29 -1.38
N LYS A 321 -4.27 -24.60 -1.53
CA LYS A 321 -4.74 -25.37 -2.68
C LYS A 321 -6.27 -25.31 -2.79
N GLU A 322 -6.97 -25.53 -1.68
CA GLU A 322 -8.43 -25.61 -1.64
C GLU A 322 -9.06 -24.29 -2.07
N ALA A 323 -8.53 -23.16 -1.60
CA ALA A 323 -8.98 -21.85 -2.03
C ALA A 323 -8.68 -21.60 -3.51
N ALA A 324 -7.51 -22.01 -4.02
CA ALA A 324 -7.17 -21.88 -5.44
C ALA A 324 -8.11 -22.67 -6.35
N GLU A 325 -8.47 -23.90 -5.96
CA GLU A 325 -9.43 -24.73 -6.67
C GLU A 325 -10.86 -24.13 -6.66
N ILE A 326 -11.27 -23.49 -5.55
CA ILE A 326 -12.55 -22.77 -5.47
C ILE A 326 -12.57 -21.59 -6.45
N TYR A 327 -11.50 -20.79 -6.51
CA TYR A 327 -11.38 -19.67 -7.43
C TYR A 327 -11.38 -20.11 -8.90
N GLU A 328 -10.60 -21.15 -9.22
CA GLU A 328 -10.59 -21.74 -10.56
C GLU A 328 -11.96 -22.30 -10.95
N SER A 329 -12.65 -22.98 -10.04
CA SER A 329 -14.00 -23.49 -10.26
C SER A 329 -15.02 -22.38 -10.48
N ALA A 330 -14.94 -21.30 -9.70
CA ALA A 330 -15.83 -20.15 -9.82
C ALA A 330 -15.64 -19.44 -11.17
N LEU A 331 -14.39 -19.17 -11.56
CA LEU A 331 -14.08 -18.57 -12.86
C LEU A 331 -14.56 -19.44 -14.03
N ASN A 332 -14.43 -20.76 -13.92
CA ASN A 332 -14.91 -21.70 -14.93
C ASN A 332 -16.44 -21.85 -14.98
N SER A 333 -17.15 -21.36 -13.98
CA SER A 333 -18.63 -21.42 -13.93
C SER A 333 -19.30 -20.20 -14.52
N LEU A 334 -18.53 -19.14 -14.81
CA LEU A 334 -19.03 -17.96 -15.49
C LEU A 334 -19.55 -18.34 -16.88
N GLN A 335 -20.55 -17.62 -17.37
CA GLN A 335 -20.99 -17.74 -18.76
C GLN A 335 -19.80 -17.53 -19.71
N PRO A 336 -19.69 -18.29 -20.82
CA PRO A 336 -18.50 -18.25 -21.68
C PRO A 336 -18.10 -16.83 -22.13
N ALA A 337 -19.06 -16.02 -22.58
CA ALA A 337 -18.79 -14.64 -22.98
C ALA A 337 -18.28 -13.76 -21.81
N THR A 338 -18.85 -13.90 -20.62
CA THR A 338 -18.42 -13.18 -19.41
C THR A 338 -17.04 -13.61 -18.96
N LYS A 339 -16.74 -14.92 -19.04
CA LYS A 339 -15.44 -15.48 -18.74
C LYS A 339 -14.37 -14.94 -19.69
N ASP A 340 -14.63 -15.01 -20.99
CA ASP A 340 -13.68 -14.57 -22.01
C ASP A 340 -13.40 -13.06 -21.90
N ALA A 341 -14.44 -12.25 -21.70
CA ALA A 341 -14.29 -10.81 -21.46
C ALA A 341 -13.48 -10.51 -20.20
N PHE A 342 -13.70 -11.26 -19.12
CA PHE A 342 -12.99 -11.05 -17.87
C PHE A 342 -11.51 -11.47 -17.96
N VAL A 343 -11.24 -12.64 -18.56
CA VAL A 343 -9.88 -13.11 -18.83
C VAL A 343 -9.14 -12.12 -19.72
N TYR A 344 -9.82 -11.56 -20.72
CA TYR A 344 -9.26 -10.52 -21.56
C TYR A 344 -8.92 -9.26 -20.76
N ALA A 345 -9.87 -8.72 -20.00
CA ALA A 345 -9.67 -7.50 -19.20
C ALA A 345 -8.55 -7.66 -18.15
N LEU A 346 -8.42 -8.85 -17.55
CA LEU A 346 -7.32 -9.23 -16.66
C LEU A 346 -5.97 -9.39 -17.38
N ASN A 347 -5.92 -9.34 -18.71
CA ASN A 347 -4.67 -9.41 -19.47
C ASN A 347 -4.28 -8.12 -20.18
N VAL A 348 -5.12 -7.09 -20.14
CA VAL A 348 -4.80 -5.77 -20.66
C VAL A 348 -3.65 -5.15 -19.85
N ASP A 349 -2.62 -4.69 -20.55
CA ASP A 349 -1.42 -4.10 -19.94
C ASP A 349 -1.63 -2.63 -19.57
N GLY A 350 -2.39 -1.92 -20.40
CA GLY A 350 -2.61 -0.48 -20.31
C GLY A 350 -1.81 0.27 -21.36
N SER A 351 -2.50 0.98 -22.23
CA SER A 351 -1.95 1.84 -23.28
C SER A 351 -2.99 2.90 -23.65
N VAL A 352 -2.60 3.87 -24.46
CA VAL A 352 -3.53 4.92 -24.94
C VAL A 352 -4.68 4.33 -25.77
N ASP A 353 -4.38 3.36 -26.63
CA ASP A 353 -5.39 2.71 -27.49
C ASP A 353 -6.27 1.73 -26.70
N GLU A 354 -5.71 1.16 -25.63
CA GLU A 354 -6.38 0.20 -24.78
C GLU A 354 -6.00 0.43 -23.30
N PRO A 355 -6.71 1.34 -22.61
CA PRO A 355 -6.46 1.61 -21.21
C PRO A 355 -6.81 0.40 -20.35
N ALA A 356 -5.98 0.09 -19.36
CA ALA A 356 -6.31 -0.95 -18.39
C ALA A 356 -7.30 -0.40 -17.35
N ILE A 357 -8.23 -1.25 -16.90
CA ILE A 357 -9.13 -0.92 -15.79
C ILE A 357 -8.61 -1.56 -14.50
N GLN A 358 -8.38 -0.74 -13.48
CA GLN A 358 -8.02 -1.17 -12.14
C GLN A 358 -9.25 -1.11 -11.21
N PRO A 359 -9.76 -2.26 -10.73
CA PRO A 359 -10.90 -2.30 -9.82
C PRO A 359 -10.45 -2.02 -8.37
N THR A 360 -10.05 -0.79 -8.04
CA THR A 360 -9.51 -0.41 -6.72
C THR A 360 -10.42 -0.85 -5.57
N TYR A 361 -9.86 -1.49 -4.55
CA TYR A 361 -10.49 -2.24 -3.45
C TYR A 361 -11.02 -3.64 -3.79
N ALA A 362 -10.72 -4.20 -4.96
CA ALA A 362 -11.10 -5.58 -5.29
C ALA A 362 -10.54 -6.61 -4.30
N PRO A 363 -9.29 -6.51 -3.81
CA PRO A 363 -8.78 -7.43 -2.79
C PRO A 363 -9.57 -7.40 -1.49
N ALA A 364 -9.95 -6.20 -1.02
CA ALA A 364 -10.78 -6.04 0.16
C ALA A 364 -12.17 -6.66 -0.05
N LEU A 365 -12.78 -6.43 -1.22
CA LEU A 365 -14.05 -7.04 -1.61
C LEU A 365 -13.98 -8.57 -1.60
N LEU A 366 -12.97 -9.14 -2.24
CA LEU A 366 -12.79 -10.60 -2.33
C LEU A 366 -12.50 -11.24 -0.97
N SER A 367 -11.87 -10.52 -0.03
CA SER A 367 -11.59 -11.03 1.32
C SER A 367 -12.84 -11.32 2.16
N LEU A 368 -13.96 -10.66 1.84
CA LEU A 368 -15.24 -10.85 2.54
C LEU A 368 -16.06 -12.02 1.99
N ILE A 369 -15.71 -12.53 0.81
CA ILE A 369 -16.40 -13.64 0.17
C ILE A 369 -16.16 -14.95 0.94
N LYS A 370 -17.23 -15.66 1.31
CA LYS A 370 -17.15 -16.88 2.13
C LYS A 370 -17.58 -18.15 1.40
N THR A 371 -18.35 -18.02 0.31
CA THR A 371 -18.87 -19.16 -0.43
C THR A 371 -18.54 -19.07 -1.91
N ARG A 372 -18.55 -20.22 -2.59
CA ARG A 372 -18.36 -20.30 -4.04
C ARG A 372 -19.43 -19.51 -4.81
N THR A 373 -20.69 -19.52 -4.35
CA THR A 373 -21.78 -18.78 -5.00
C THR A 373 -21.56 -17.27 -4.90
N GLN A 374 -21.15 -16.77 -3.73
CA GLN A 374 -20.76 -15.38 -3.56
C GLN A 374 -19.56 -15.01 -4.44
N LEU A 375 -18.59 -15.92 -4.57
CA LEU A 375 -17.44 -15.69 -5.43
C LEU A 375 -17.84 -15.57 -6.90
N VAL A 376 -18.70 -16.45 -7.41
CA VAL A 376 -19.22 -16.36 -8.78
C VAL A 376 -19.87 -14.99 -9.03
N ALA A 377 -20.79 -14.56 -8.17
CA ALA A 377 -21.45 -13.25 -8.29
C ALA A 377 -20.45 -12.09 -8.24
N ALA A 378 -19.44 -12.16 -7.36
CA ALA A 378 -18.39 -11.15 -7.27
C ALA A 378 -17.52 -11.11 -8.53
N LEU A 379 -17.17 -12.25 -9.12
CA LEU A 379 -16.41 -12.32 -10.37
C LEU A 379 -17.23 -11.82 -11.57
N GLU A 380 -18.54 -12.06 -11.61
CA GLU A 380 -19.43 -11.48 -12.63
C GLU A 380 -19.51 -9.97 -12.50
N TYR A 381 -19.63 -9.46 -11.27
CA TYR A 381 -19.58 -8.02 -10.99
C TYR A 381 -18.24 -7.41 -11.43
N LEU A 382 -17.11 -7.99 -11.02
CA LEU A 382 -15.79 -7.50 -11.40
C LEU A 382 -15.54 -7.58 -12.92
N SER A 383 -16.08 -8.60 -13.60
CA SER A 383 -16.06 -8.69 -15.06
C SER A 383 -16.74 -7.49 -15.69
N ARG A 384 -17.92 -7.08 -15.20
CA ARG A 384 -18.59 -5.84 -15.67
C ARG A 384 -17.77 -4.60 -15.35
N VAL A 385 -17.23 -4.50 -14.13
CA VAL A 385 -16.38 -3.38 -13.71
C VAL A 385 -15.17 -3.23 -14.61
N MET A 386 -14.57 -4.31 -15.10
CA MET A 386 -13.37 -4.22 -15.94
C MET A 386 -13.66 -4.17 -17.45
N SER A 387 -14.84 -4.64 -17.90
CA SER A 387 -15.16 -4.76 -19.33
C SER A 387 -15.99 -3.61 -19.89
N VAL A 388 -16.68 -2.82 -19.06
CA VAL A 388 -17.41 -1.63 -19.53
C VAL A 388 -16.39 -0.61 -20.05
N LYS A 389 -16.55 -0.21 -21.32
CA LYS A 389 -15.64 0.75 -21.96
C LYS A 389 -15.55 2.05 -21.15
N SER A 390 -14.33 2.50 -20.87
CA SER A 390 -14.11 3.76 -20.18
C SER A 390 -14.55 4.95 -21.03
N ARG A 391 -14.95 6.03 -20.35
CA ARG A 391 -15.43 7.29 -20.95
C ARG A 391 -14.44 8.44 -20.75
N VAL A 392 -13.24 8.14 -20.29
CA VAL A 392 -12.21 9.13 -19.94
C VAL A 392 -11.40 9.61 -21.15
N ASP A 393 -10.51 10.56 -20.88
CA ASP A 393 -9.57 11.15 -21.83
C ASP A 393 -8.86 10.08 -22.69
N SER A 394 -8.68 10.43 -23.97
CA SER A 394 -7.84 9.73 -24.93
C SER A 394 -6.38 9.53 -24.50
N SER A 395 -5.87 10.26 -23.50
CA SER A 395 -4.49 10.12 -23.00
C SER A 395 -4.31 9.10 -21.87
N ALA A 396 -5.41 8.60 -21.30
CA ALA A 396 -5.37 7.67 -20.17
C ALA A 396 -4.81 6.30 -20.60
N ILE A 397 -3.88 5.75 -19.82
CA ILE A 397 -3.38 4.37 -20.00
C ILE A 397 -3.83 3.44 -18.87
N LEU A 398 -4.23 4.00 -17.73
CA LEU A 398 -4.80 3.30 -16.58
C LEU A 398 -5.99 4.10 -16.03
N VAL A 399 -7.10 3.40 -15.83
CA VAL A 399 -8.35 3.96 -15.29
C VAL A 399 -8.72 3.19 -14.04
N GLU A 400 -8.94 3.91 -12.95
CA GLU A 400 -9.42 3.35 -11.71
C GLU A 400 -10.94 3.37 -11.63
N ARG A 401 -11.50 2.29 -11.07
CA ARG A 401 -12.90 2.19 -10.66
C ARG A 401 -12.97 1.68 -9.22
N SER A 402 -13.22 2.60 -8.29
CA SER A 402 -13.27 2.26 -6.86
C SER A 402 -14.51 1.44 -6.52
N VAL A 403 -14.31 0.17 -6.15
CA VAL A 403 -15.38 -0.71 -5.68
C VAL A 403 -15.68 -0.54 -4.18
N LEU A 404 -15.05 0.43 -3.50
CA LEU A 404 -15.23 0.67 -2.06
C LEU A 404 -16.69 0.95 -1.68
N GLY A 405 -17.40 1.73 -2.50
CA GLY A 405 -18.81 2.04 -2.28
C GLY A 405 -19.70 0.79 -2.40
N VAL A 406 -19.32 -0.17 -3.24
CA VAL A 406 -20.04 -1.44 -3.41
C VAL A 406 -19.70 -2.42 -2.29
N LEU A 407 -18.44 -2.46 -1.89
CA LEU A 407 -17.98 -3.18 -0.71
C LEU A 407 -18.81 -2.82 0.53
N LYS A 408 -18.87 -1.53 0.87
CA LYS A 408 -19.55 -1.04 2.08
C LYS A 408 -21.08 -1.17 2.02
N ARG A 409 -21.70 -0.93 0.85
CA ARG A 409 -23.17 -0.90 0.73
C ARG A 409 -23.79 -2.27 0.47
N HIS A 410 -23.12 -3.11 -0.31
CA HIS A 410 -23.69 -4.36 -0.78
C HIS A 410 -22.97 -5.58 -0.20
N ILE A 411 -21.64 -5.66 -0.30
CA ILE A 411 -20.89 -6.87 0.09
C ILE A 411 -20.92 -7.11 1.61
N GLU A 412 -20.82 -6.04 2.40
CA GLU A 412 -20.90 -6.12 3.87
C GLU A 412 -22.32 -6.37 4.40
N SER A 413 -23.35 -6.23 3.55
CA SER A 413 -24.75 -6.36 3.94
C SER A 413 -25.17 -7.81 4.18
N ASP A 414 -26.17 -8.01 5.04
CA ASP A 414 -26.81 -9.31 5.22
C ASP A 414 -27.55 -9.77 3.95
N GLU A 415 -28.05 -8.82 3.15
CA GLU A 415 -28.73 -9.10 1.89
C GLU A 415 -27.83 -9.87 0.91
N PHE A 416 -26.56 -9.48 0.78
CA PHE A 416 -25.61 -10.21 -0.07
C PHE A 416 -25.31 -11.62 0.44
N ARG A 417 -25.35 -11.82 1.77
CA ARG A 417 -25.11 -13.14 2.37
C ARG A 417 -26.22 -14.12 2.00
N GLU A 418 -27.47 -13.63 1.98
CA GLU A 418 -28.65 -14.41 1.65
C GLU A 418 -28.86 -14.55 0.14
N ASN A 419 -28.60 -13.47 -0.60
CA ASN A 419 -28.78 -13.41 -2.05
C ASN A 419 -27.59 -12.72 -2.75
N PRO A 420 -26.57 -13.46 -3.20
CA PRO A 420 -25.44 -12.87 -3.93
C PRO A 420 -25.82 -12.24 -5.27
N SER A 421 -26.97 -12.59 -5.85
CA SER A 421 -27.41 -12.08 -7.16
C SER A 421 -27.73 -10.59 -7.14
N ILE A 422 -27.83 -9.95 -5.97
CA ILE A 422 -28.06 -8.49 -5.89
C ILE A 422 -26.98 -7.71 -6.63
N LEU A 423 -25.78 -8.28 -6.80
CA LEU A 423 -24.71 -7.65 -7.55
C LEU A 423 -24.99 -7.58 -9.05
N GLU A 424 -25.97 -8.29 -9.60
CA GLU A 424 -26.35 -8.19 -11.02
C GLU A 424 -26.87 -6.79 -11.37
N ASP A 425 -27.61 -6.18 -10.44
CA ASP A 425 -28.26 -4.88 -10.61
C ASP A 425 -27.40 -3.69 -10.14
N VAL A 426 -26.26 -3.95 -9.50
CA VAL A 426 -25.35 -2.89 -9.04
C VAL A 426 -24.63 -2.24 -10.22
N GLU A 427 -24.65 -0.92 -10.27
CA GLU A 427 -23.96 -0.11 -11.27
C GLU A 427 -22.43 -0.19 -11.12
N VAL A 428 -21.73 -0.07 -12.26
CA VAL A 428 -20.26 0.01 -12.28
C VAL A 428 -19.84 1.39 -11.77
N PRO A 429 -18.77 1.51 -10.95
CA PRO A 429 -18.29 2.79 -10.47
C PRO A 429 -17.82 3.72 -11.60
N GLU A 430 -17.83 5.02 -11.33
CA GLU A 430 -17.32 6.04 -12.24
C GLU A 430 -15.81 5.88 -12.50
N ASP A 431 -15.38 6.37 -13.66
CA ASP A 431 -13.99 6.33 -14.07
C ASP A 431 -13.18 7.46 -13.43
N VAL A 432 -12.00 7.13 -12.92
CA VAL A 432 -10.98 8.09 -12.49
C VAL A 432 -9.70 7.81 -13.25
N VAL A 433 -9.12 8.82 -13.91
CA VAL A 433 -7.82 8.66 -14.59
C VAL A 433 -6.73 8.49 -13.54
N ALA A 434 -6.05 7.35 -13.56
CA ALA A 434 -4.98 7.04 -12.61
C ALA A 434 -3.59 7.26 -13.20
N LEU A 435 -3.43 7.02 -14.52
CA LEU A 435 -2.18 7.26 -15.22
C LEU A 435 -2.44 7.68 -16.67
N THR A 436 -1.69 8.67 -17.12
CA THR A 436 -1.61 9.11 -18.52
C THR A 436 -0.21 8.84 -19.07
N LEU A 437 -0.07 8.87 -20.40
CA LEU A 437 1.23 8.74 -21.07
C LEU A 437 2.19 9.90 -20.77
#